data_AF-A0A380S7I9-F1
#
_entry.id   AF-A0A380S7I9-F1
#
_cell.length_a   1.000
_cell.length_b   1.000
_cell.length_c   1.000
_cell.angle_alpha   90.00
_cell.angle_beta   90.00
_cell.angle_gamma   90.00
#
_symmetry.space_group_name_H-M   'P 1'
#
loop_
_entity.id
_entity.type
_entity.pdbx_description
1 polymer ?
#
loop_
_entity_poly.entity_id
_entity_poly.type
_entity_poly.pdbx_seq_one_letter_code
_entity_poly.pdbx_strand_id
1 'polypeptide(L)'
;MARRWLFAVAVVAFALLLVSCTKHPEVDNFKQVQLHWSAIDDAAEQSELKDKCVIEITSKVMSDPMVLKSKLVEISYEVIYFLDENGALAFDGRCGDTRFRDFPECTWQATCSGGSAPVVIFDNER
;
A
#
# COMPACT_ATOMS: atom_id res chain seq x y z
N MET A 1 -8.39 -50.41 38.62
CA MET A 1 -7.66 -50.20 37.34
C MET A 1 -8.08 -48.92 36.61
N ALA A 2 -9.38 -48.59 36.52
CA ALA A 2 -9.91 -47.40 35.82
C ALA A 2 -9.34 -46.03 36.31
N ARG A 3 -9.10 -45.88 37.62
CA ARG A 3 -8.62 -44.61 38.19
C ARG A 3 -7.24 -44.19 37.69
N ARG A 4 -6.34 -45.14 37.38
CA ARG A 4 -5.00 -44.84 36.80
C ARG A 4 -5.07 -44.38 35.34
N TRP A 5 -6.06 -44.87 34.58
CA TRP A 5 -6.27 -44.47 33.20
C TRP A 5 -6.81 -43.05 33.09
N LEU A 6 -7.69 -42.65 33.99
CA LEU A 6 -8.22 -41.28 34.04
C LEU A 6 -7.11 -40.24 34.29
N PHE A 7 -6.15 -40.56 35.16
CA PHE A 7 -4.98 -39.69 35.37
C PHE A 7 -4.07 -39.62 34.14
N ALA A 8 -3.83 -40.74 33.45
CA ALA A 8 -3.02 -40.75 32.23
C ALA A 8 -3.67 -39.92 31.11
N VAL A 9 -4.99 -40.04 30.92
CA VAL A 9 -5.75 -39.26 29.94
C VAL A 9 -5.73 -37.77 30.28
N ALA A 10 -5.88 -37.40 31.56
CA ALA A 10 -5.83 -36.01 32.00
C ALA A 10 -4.44 -35.37 31.76
N VAL A 11 -3.35 -36.12 31.99
CA VAL A 11 -1.99 -35.64 31.75
C VAL A 11 -1.70 -35.46 30.25
N VAL A 12 -2.16 -36.38 29.40
CA VAL A 12 -2.01 -36.26 27.94
C VAL A 12 -2.84 -35.10 27.39
N ALA A 13 -4.07 -34.91 27.87
CA ALA A 13 -4.91 -33.78 27.48
C ALA A 13 -4.30 -32.44 27.93
N PHE A 14 -3.72 -32.38 29.12
CA PHE A 14 -3.02 -31.19 29.61
C PHE A 14 -1.73 -30.90 28.84
N ALA A 15 -0.97 -31.94 28.48
CA ALA A 15 0.20 -31.81 27.62
C ALA A 15 -0.18 -31.29 26.22
N LEU A 16 -1.27 -31.79 25.62
CA LEU A 16 -1.78 -31.30 24.33
C LEU A 16 -2.26 -29.84 24.40
N LEU A 17 -2.82 -29.40 25.53
CA LEU A 17 -3.19 -27.99 25.75
C LEU A 17 -1.96 -27.06 25.83
N LEU A 18 -0.80 -27.54 26.28
CA LEU A 18 0.44 -26.77 26.34
C LEU A 18 1.15 -26.64 24.98
N VAL A 19 0.84 -27.48 23.99
CA VAL A 19 1.42 -27.39 22.63
C VAL A 19 0.68 -26.36 21.76
N SER A 20 -0.45 -25.81 22.23
CA SER A 20 -1.19 -24.74 21.53
C SER A 20 -0.66 -23.32 21.79
N CYS A 21 0.56 -23.16 22.29
CA CYS A 21 1.30 -21.90 22.13
C CYS A 21 1.68 -21.75 20.65
N THR A 22 0.70 -21.37 19.85
CA THR A 22 0.88 -20.94 18.47
C THR A 22 1.94 -19.83 18.46
N LYS A 23 2.95 -19.99 17.58
CA LYS A 23 3.81 -18.89 17.18
C LYS A 23 2.90 -17.70 16.89
N HIS A 24 3.09 -16.60 17.60
CA HIS A 24 2.53 -15.33 17.17
C HIS A 24 2.99 -15.16 15.72
N PRO A 25 2.07 -15.00 14.74
CA PRO A 25 2.50 -14.72 13.39
C PRO A 25 3.44 -13.52 13.49
N GLU A 26 4.66 -13.66 12.97
CA GLU A 26 5.50 -12.48 12.75
C GLU A 26 4.59 -11.50 12.03
N VAL A 27 4.29 -10.40 12.71
CA VAL A 27 3.40 -9.37 12.19
C VAL A 27 3.99 -9.02 10.83
N ASP A 28 3.26 -9.29 9.75
CA ASP A 28 3.59 -8.80 8.42
C ASP A 28 3.98 -7.33 8.64
N ASN A 29 5.25 -6.99 8.41
CA ASN A 29 5.76 -5.64 8.68
C ASN A 29 4.87 -4.68 7.89
N PHE A 30 3.91 -4.06 8.58
CA PHE A 30 2.94 -3.18 7.97
C PHE A 30 3.72 -2.00 7.41
N LYS A 31 3.89 -1.98 6.09
CA LYS A 31 4.57 -0.87 5.42
C LYS A 31 3.59 0.30 5.39
N GLN A 32 3.97 1.36 6.07
CA GLN A 32 3.18 2.59 6.06
C GLN A 32 3.40 3.30 4.72
N VAL A 33 2.33 3.41 3.93
CA VAL A 33 2.33 4.17 2.66
C VAL A 33 1.38 5.34 2.81
N GLN A 34 1.88 6.56 2.60
CA GLN A 34 1.11 7.80 2.67
C GLN A 34 1.21 8.55 1.34
N LEU A 35 0.10 9.13 0.89
CA LEU A 35 0.04 9.97 -0.31
C LEU A 35 -0.54 11.32 0.10
N HIS A 36 0.26 12.38 -0.05
CA HIS A 36 -0.11 13.76 0.22
C HIS A 36 -0.46 14.42 -1.12
N TRP A 37 -1.74 14.75 -1.32
CA TRP A 37 -2.23 15.23 -2.60
C TRP A 37 -2.34 16.75 -2.61
N SER A 38 -1.85 17.38 -3.68
CA SER A 38 -1.90 18.81 -3.89
C SER A 38 -2.25 19.13 -5.34
N ALA A 39 -3.37 19.82 -5.55
CA ALA A 39 -3.70 20.38 -6.85
C ALA A 39 -2.76 21.55 -7.17
N ILE A 40 -2.35 21.67 -8.43
CA ILE A 40 -1.58 22.83 -8.88
C ILE A 40 -2.46 24.08 -9.05
N ASP A 41 -3.75 23.90 -9.30
CA ASP A 41 -4.74 24.96 -9.50
C ASP A 41 -6.16 24.57 -9.04
N ASP A 42 -7.04 25.57 -8.96
CA ASP A 42 -8.43 25.39 -8.54
C ASP A 42 -9.25 24.54 -9.53
N ALA A 43 -8.89 24.52 -10.81
CA ALA A 43 -9.62 23.75 -11.83
C ALA A 43 -9.41 22.25 -11.64
N ALA A 44 -8.17 21.83 -11.35
CA ALA A 44 -7.85 20.46 -10.98
C ALA A 44 -8.50 20.07 -9.64
N GLU A 45 -8.53 20.98 -8.66
CA GLU A 45 -9.16 20.73 -7.36
C GLU A 45 -10.67 20.52 -7.44
N GLN A 46 -11.34 21.23 -8.37
CA GLN A 46 -12.78 21.18 -8.58
C GLN A 46 -13.21 20.11 -9.61
N SER A 47 -12.26 19.35 -10.17
CA SER A 47 -12.57 18.32 -11.16
C SER A 47 -13.49 17.24 -10.57
N GLU A 48 -14.58 16.93 -11.27
CA GLU A 48 -15.53 15.86 -10.88
C GLU A 48 -14.87 14.47 -10.87
N LEU A 49 -13.74 14.32 -11.58
CA LEU A 49 -12.99 13.06 -11.64
C LEU A 49 -12.06 12.86 -10.44
N LYS A 50 -11.77 13.92 -9.66
CA LYS A 50 -10.73 13.93 -8.63
C LYS A 50 -10.86 12.77 -7.66
N ASP A 51 -11.97 12.66 -6.95
CA ASP A 51 -12.14 11.70 -5.86
C ASP A 51 -12.00 10.26 -6.35
N LYS A 52 -12.61 9.96 -7.51
CA LYS A 52 -12.50 8.65 -8.16
C LYS A 52 -11.04 8.34 -8.52
N CYS A 53 -10.35 9.27 -9.18
CA CYS A 53 -8.97 9.09 -9.61
C CYS A 53 -8.03 8.90 -8.41
N VAL A 54 -8.17 9.71 -7.36
CA VAL A 54 -7.36 9.61 -6.13
C VAL A 54 -7.52 8.23 -5.49
N ILE A 55 -8.75 7.72 -5.37
CA ILE A 55 -9.01 6.40 -4.79
C ILE A 55 -8.38 5.28 -5.65
N GLU A 56 -8.61 5.32 -6.97
CA GLU A 56 -8.11 4.27 -7.87
C GLU A 56 -6.58 4.27 -7.98
N ILE A 57 -5.95 5.45 -8.04
CA ILE A 57 -4.49 5.59 -8.04
C ILE A 57 -3.91 5.15 -6.71
N THR A 58 -4.51 5.53 -5.57
CA THR A 58 -4.06 5.07 -4.24
C THR A 58 -4.01 3.54 -4.19
N SER A 59 -5.09 2.89 -4.63
CA SER A 59 -5.14 1.42 -4.66
C SER A 59 -4.06 0.81 -5.56
N LYS A 60 -3.81 1.41 -6.73
CA LYS A 60 -2.77 0.94 -7.67
C LYS A 60 -1.36 1.12 -7.13
N VAL A 61 -1.03 2.31 -6.63
CA VAL A 61 0.29 2.59 -6.02
C VAL A 61 0.55 1.63 -4.85
N MET A 62 -0.42 1.44 -3.95
CA MET A 62 -0.24 0.59 -2.77
C MET A 62 -0.13 -0.91 -3.11
N SER A 63 -0.70 -1.34 -4.23
CA SER A 63 -0.63 -2.74 -4.70
C SER A 63 0.49 -2.99 -5.71
N ASP A 64 1.24 -1.95 -6.09
CA ASP A 64 2.30 -2.07 -7.08
C ASP A 64 3.46 -2.93 -6.56
N PRO A 65 4.01 -3.85 -7.37
CA PRO A 65 5.16 -4.66 -6.98
C PRO A 65 6.39 -3.86 -6.51
N MET A 66 6.65 -2.67 -7.06
CA MET A 66 7.75 -1.80 -6.64
C MET A 66 7.56 -1.35 -5.19
N VAL A 67 6.34 -0.94 -4.84
CA VAL A 67 5.99 -0.50 -3.48
C VAL A 67 5.97 -1.68 -2.51
N LEU A 68 5.36 -2.80 -2.90
CA LEU A 68 5.27 -3.99 -2.05
C LEU A 68 6.66 -4.58 -1.75
N LYS A 69 7.56 -4.64 -2.75
CA LYS A 69 8.91 -5.22 -2.60
C LYS A 69 9.96 -4.24 -2.07
N SER A 70 9.64 -2.96 -1.96
CA SER A 70 10.56 -1.96 -1.40
C SER A 70 11.07 -2.37 -0.01
N LYS A 71 12.30 -1.97 0.32
CA LYS A 71 12.89 -2.20 1.65
C LYS A 71 12.63 -1.06 2.63
N LEU A 72 11.96 0.01 2.17
CA LEU A 72 11.59 1.12 3.02
C LEU A 72 10.51 0.69 4.01
N VAL A 73 10.69 1.07 5.28
CA VAL A 73 9.72 0.81 6.37
C VAL A 73 8.49 1.70 6.21
N GLU A 74 8.71 2.93 5.73
CA GLU A 74 7.68 3.92 5.45
C GLU A 74 7.98 4.56 4.09
N ILE A 75 6.92 4.81 3.31
CA ILE A 75 6.97 5.56 2.07
C ILE A 75 5.91 6.67 2.15
N SER A 76 6.35 7.93 2.10
CA SER A 76 5.47 9.09 2.03
C SER A 76 5.70 9.78 0.70
N TYR A 77 4.64 9.89 -0.10
CA TYR A 77 4.64 10.56 -1.39
C TYR A 77 4.05 11.96 -1.27
N GLU A 78 4.72 12.94 -1.86
CA GLU A 78 4.14 14.20 -2.27
C GLU A 78 3.64 14.04 -3.71
N VAL A 79 2.34 14.26 -3.90
CA VAL A 79 1.65 14.05 -5.18
C VAL A 79 1.07 15.38 -5.63
N ILE A 80 1.54 15.84 -6.78
CA ILE A 80 0.94 16.98 -7.46
C ILE A 80 -0.01 16.49 -8.57
N TYR A 81 -1.10 17.21 -8.78
CA TYR A 81 -2.01 16.90 -9.88
C TYR A 81 -2.58 18.14 -10.56
N PHE A 82 -2.90 17.97 -11.84
CA PHE A 82 -3.32 19.03 -12.74
C PHE A 82 -4.20 18.49 -13.87
N LEU A 83 -4.94 19.39 -14.52
CA LEU A 83 -5.64 19.05 -15.76
C LEU A 83 -4.67 19.19 -16.93
N ASP A 84 -4.57 18.14 -17.75
CA ASP A 84 -3.81 18.17 -18.98
C ASP A 84 -4.56 18.93 -20.10
N GLU A 85 -3.91 19.10 -21.25
CA GLU A 85 -4.47 19.78 -22.42
C GLU A 85 -5.74 19.10 -22.98
N ASN A 86 -5.97 17.82 -22.64
CA ASN A 86 -7.12 17.03 -23.08
C ASN A 86 -8.25 16.99 -22.02
N GLY A 87 -8.08 17.69 -20.89
CA GLY A 87 -9.03 17.70 -19.77
C GLY A 87 -8.99 16.44 -18.90
N ALA A 88 -7.96 15.60 -19.01
CA ALA A 88 -7.70 14.48 -18.12
C ALA A 88 -6.90 14.95 -16.90
N LEU A 89 -7.04 14.25 -15.75
CA LEU A 89 -6.20 14.52 -14.59
C LEU A 89 -4.88 13.76 -14.72
N ALA A 90 -3.78 14.50 -14.69
CA ALA A 90 -2.42 13.98 -14.61
C ALA A 90 -1.90 14.12 -13.18
N PHE A 91 -1.12 13.13 -12.73
CA PHE A 91 -0.60 13.02 -11.38
C PHE A 91 0.88 12.68 -11.43
N ASP A 92 1.67 13.40 -10.65
CA ASP A 92 3.09 13.12 -10.44
C ASP A 92 3.34 12.88 -8.95
N GLY A 93 3.69 11.65 -8.59
CA GLY A 93 4.01 11.27 -7.22
C GLY A 93 5.51 11.09 -7.02
N ARG A 94 6.04 11.67 -5.94
CA ARG A 94 7.45 11.57 -5.56
C ARG A 94 7.61 11.34 -4.06
N CYS A 95 8.56 10.52 -3.65
CA CYS A 95 8.91 10.42 -2.23
C CYS A 95 9.25 11.80 -1.66
N GLY A 96 8.61 12.19 -0.55
CA GLY A 96 8.91 13.44 0.15
C GLY A 96 10.32 13.45 0.74
N ASP A 97 10.85 12.28 1.13
CA ASP A 97 12.23 12.14 1.57
C ASP A 97 13.19 12.03 0.37
N THR A 98 13.87 13.14 0.09
CA THR A 98 14.85 13.25 -1.00
C THR A 98 16.01 12.25 -0.92
N ARG A 99 16.30 11.65 0.24
CA ARG A 99 17.36 10.66 0.40
C ARG A 99 17.09 9.37 -0.39
N PHE A 100 15.83 9.08 -0.67
CA PHE A 100 15.41 7.86 -1.38
C PHE A 100 14.97 8.14 -2.82
N ARG A 101 15.17 9.37 -3.32
CA ARG A 101 14.66 9.80 -4.65
C ARG A 101 15.08 8.88 -5.79
N ASP A 102 16.26 8.27 -5.69
CA ASP A 102 16.82 7.41 -6.74
C ASP A 102 16.26 5.97 -6.68
N PHE A 103 15.38 5.66 -5.71
CA PHE A 103 14.75 4.35 -5.62
C PHE A 103 13.60 4.22 -6.63
N PRO A 104 13.42 3.05 -7.25
CA PRO A 104 12.44 2.87 -8.31
C PRO A 104 11.00 3.07 -7.84
N GLU A 105 10.70 2.75 -6.57
CA GLU A 105 9.40 3.02 -5.96
C GLU A 105 9.15 4.51 -5.69
N CYS A 106 10.15 5.39 -5.77
CA CYS A 106 10.03 6.75 -5.27
C CYS A 106 9.53 7.77 -6.28
N THR A 107 9.39 7.43 -7.56
CA THR A 107 8.81 8.32 -8.56
C THR A 107 7.85 7.54 -9.45
N TRP A 108 6.64 8.08 -9.61
CA TRP A 108 5.63 7.53 -10.48
C TRP A 108 4.76 8.63 -11.09
N GLN A 109 4.14 8.30 -12.21
CA GLN A 109 3.18 9.14 -12.89
C GLN A 109 1.89 8.38 -13.12
N ALA A 110 0.76 9.09 -13.15
CA ALA A 110 -0.50 8.52 -13.54
C ALA A 110 -1.36 9.49 -14.33
N THR A 111 -2.21 8.94 -15.20
CA THR A 111 -3.23 9.69 -15.91
C THR A 111 -4.58 9.04 -15.70
N CYS A 112 -5.59 9.86 -15.44
CA CYS A 112 -6.95 9.43 -15.18
C CYS A 112 -7.92 10.23 -16.07
N SER A 113 -8.63 9.52 -16.94
CA SER A 113 -9.69 10.07 -17.78
C SER A 113 -11.00 9.34 -17.45
N GLY A 114 -12.12 10.06 -17.44
CA GLY A 114 -13.40 9.57 -16.90
C GLY A 114 -13.93 8.25 -17.49
N GLY A 115 -13.39 7.80 -18.62
CA GLY A 115 -13.76 6.54 -19.29
C GLY A 115 -12.79 5.37 -19.11
N SER A 116 -11.63 5.53 -18.48
CA SER A 116 -10.64 4.45 -18.34
C SER A 116 -10.04 4.37 -16.94
N ALA A 117 -9.67 3.16 -16.51
CA ALA A 117 -8.94 2.98 -15.27
C ALA A 117 -7.56 3.65 -15.37
N PRO A 118 -7.09 4.36 -14.32
CA PRO A 118 -5.82 5.04 -14.34
C PRO A 118 -4.67 4.04 -14.50
N VAL A 119 -3.64 4.45 -15.22
CA VAL A 119 -2.40 3.69 -15.34
C VAL A 119 -1.36 4.40 -14.50
N VAL A 120 -0.74 3.69 -13.57
CA VAL A 120 0.38 4.18 -12.75
C VAL A 120 1.66 3.58 -13.34
N ILE A 121 2.67 4.40 -13.56
CA ILE A 121 3.95 4.01 -14.15
C ILE A 121 5.06 4.52 -13.23
N PHE A 122 5.93 3.63 -12.74
CA PHE A 122 7.10 4.00 -11.97
C PHE A 122 8.31 4.24 -12.88
N ASP A 123 9.18 5.20 -12.53
CA ASP A 123 10.28 5.71 -13.38
C ASP A 123 11.36 4.67 -13.78
N ASN A 124 11.24 3.43 -13.33
CA ASN A 124 12.17 2.35 -13.64
C ASN A 124 11.48 1.04 -14.07
N GLU A 125 10.25 1.11 -14.59
CA GLU A 125 9.58 -0.01 -15.28
C GLU A 125 10.03 -0.20 -16.74
N ARG A 126 11.05 0.53 -17.21
CA ARG A 126 11.54 0.47 -18.60
C ARG A 126 12.63 -0.59 -18.81
#